data_AF-A0A355C7U8-F1
#
_entry.id   AF-A0A355C7U8-F1
#
_cell.length_a   1.000
_cell.length_b   1.000
_cell.length_c   1.000
_cell.angle_alpha   90.00
_cell.angle_beta   90.00
_cell.angle_gamma   90.00
#
_symmetry.space_group_name_H-M   'P 1'
#
loop_
_entity.id
_entity.type
_entity.pdbx_description
1 polymer ?
#
loop_
_entity_poly.entity_id
_entity_poly.type
_entity_poly.pdbx_seq_one_letter_code
_entity_poly.pdbx_strand_id
1 'polypeptide(L)' 'NEITLKNENFQARPPIPVELNKGWNSVLLKLPVGTFSPSEVRLQKWMFTFVFVTPDGKDAVEELVYSPDRKK' A
#
# COMPACT_ATOMS: atom_id res chain seq x y z
N ASN A 1 -0.19 4.36 30.86
CA ASN A 1 0.33 3.35 29.92
C ASN A 1 -0.25 3.62 28.54
N GLU A 2 0.57 4.19 27.66
CA GLU A 2 0.20 4.45 26.27
C GLU A 2 0.48 3.20 25.44
N ILE A 3 -0.45 2.82 24.56
CA ILE A 3 -0.30 1.67 23.68
C ILE A 3 0.37 2.17 22.41
N THR A 4 1.56 1.65 22.10
CA THR A 4 2.28 2.08 20.90
C THR A 4 1.53 1.71 19.64
N LEU A 5 1.18 2.70 18.80
CA LEU A 5 0.44 2.58 17.55
C LEU A 5 1.28 1.96 16.40
N LYS A 6 2.11 0.96 16.71
CA LYS A 6 3.03 0.31 15.76
C LYS A 6 2.29 -0.33 14.58
N ASN A 7 1.01 -0.66 14.74
CA ASN A 7 0.19 -1.22 13.66
C ASN A 7 -0.52 -0.14 12.81
N GLU A 8 -0.58 1.12 13.23
CA GLU A 8 -1.31 2.16 12.47
C GLU A 8 -0.45 2.77 11.36
N ASN A 9 0.85 2.93 11.62
CA ASN A 9 1.77 3.51 10.65
C ASN A 9 2.21 2.49 9.61
N PHE A 10 1.97 2.80 8.33
CA PHE A 10 2.39 1.93 7.23
C PHE A 10 3.92 1.74 7.19
N GLN A 11 4.70 2.74 7.63
CA GLN A 11 6.17 2.68 7.71
C GLN A 11 6.68 1.65 8.72
N ALA A 12 5.86 1.27 9.70
CA ALA A 12 6.22 0.26 10.69
C ALA A 12 5.93 -1.17 10.22
N ARG A 13 5.31 -1.34 9.05
CA ARG A 13 4.99 -2.64 8.45
C ARG A 13 6.08 -3.01 7.43
N PRO A 14 6.52 -4.27 7.39
CA PRO A 14 7.44 -4.71 6.34
C PRO A 14 6.74 -4.60 4.96
N PRO A 15 7.51 -4.33 3.89
CA PRO A 15 6.99 -4.37 2.53
C PRO A 15 6.37 -5.74 2.20
N ILE A 16 5.34 -5.73 1.36
CA ILE A 16 4.77 -6.96 0.81
C ILE A 16 5.64 -7.39 -0.38
N PRO A 17 6.20 -8.61 -0.38
CA PRO A 17 6.95 -9.12 -1.53
C PRO A 17 6.04 -9.22 -2.76
N VAL A 18 6.56 -8.79 -3.91
CA VAL A 18 5.84 -8.84 -5.19
C VAL A 18 6.80 -9.27 -6.28
N GLU A 19 6.38 -10.17 -7.14
CA GLU A 19 7.14 -10.58 -8.31
C GLU A 19 6.75 -9.70 -9.50
N LEU A 20 7.77 -9.14 -10.17
CA LEU A 20 7.58 -8.31 -11.35
C LEU A 20 7.99 -9.08 -12.60
N ASN A 21 7.09 -9.11 -13.57
CA ASN A 21 7.42 -9.64 -14.89
C ASN A 21 8.10 -8.56 -15.71
N LYS A 22 9.10 -8.94 -16.51
CA LYS A 22 9.74 -8.00 -17.45
C LYS A 22 8.68 -7.41 -18.39
N GLY A 23 8.62 -6.08 -18.47
CA GLY A 23 7.62 -5.36 -19.26
C GLY A 23 6.52 -4.75 -18.39
N TRP A 24 5.28 -4.84 -18.86
CA TRP A 24 4.13 -4.17 -18.24
C TRP A 24 3.53 -4.98 -17.09
N ASN A 25 3.50 -4.38 -15.91
CA ASN A 25 2.77 -4.91 -14.76
C ASN A 25 1.56 -4.00 -14.47
N SER A 26 0.39 -4.59 -14.24
CA SER A 26 -0.80 -3.88 -13.77
C SER A 26 -1.10 -4.29 -12.34
N VAL A 27 -1.14 -3.32 -11.43
CA VAL A 27 -1.48 -3.56 -10.03
C VAL A 27 -2.90 -3.08 -9.78
N LEU A 28 -3.77 -3.98 -9.30
CA LEU A 28 -5.12 -3.67 -8.88
C LEU A 28 -5.23 -3.78 -7.36
N LEU A 29 -5.57 -2.68 -6.71
CA LEU A 29 -5.75 -2.66 -5.25
C LEU A 29 -7.22 -2.86 -4.91
N LYS A 30 -7.57 -4.00 -4.29
CA LYS A 30 -8.91 -4.24 -3.75
C LYS A 30 -8.97 -3.79 -2.30
N LEU A 31 -9.74 -2.75 -2.02
CA LEU A 31 -9.90 -2.23 -0.66
C LEU A 31 -11.15 -2.83 0.01
N PRO A 32 -11.05 -3.29 1.26
CA PRO A 32 -12.16 -3.89 2.00
C PRO A 32 -13.07 -2.82 2.65
N VAL A 33 -13.54 -1.87 1.83
CA VAL A 33 -14.26 -0.67 2.28
C VAL A 33 -15.53 -0.99 3.08
N GLY A 34 -16.20 -2.11 2.80
CA GLY A 34 -17.46 -2.48 3.48
C GLY A 34 -17.32 -3.34 4.74
N THR A 35 -16.22 -4.08 4.91
CA THR A 35 -16.08 -5.05 6.02
C THR A 35 -15.47 -4.46 7.29
N PHE A 36 -14.82 -3.30 7.18
CA PHE A 36 -14.27 -2.54 8.31
C PHE A 36 -15.13 -1.30 8.60
N SER A 37 -16.42 -1.51 8.81
CA SER A 37 -17.36 -0.47 9.25
C SER A 37 -17.95 -0.83 10.62
N PRO A 38 -17.18 -0.68 11.71
CA PRO A 38 -17.75 -0.81 13.05
C PRO A 38 -18.84 0.25 13.26
N SER A 39 -19.86 -0.06 14.05
CA SER A 39 -20.96 0.87 14.37
C SER A 39 -20.47 2.19 14.98
N GLU A 40 -19.28 2.19 15.58
CA GLU A 40 -18.68 3.35 16.23
C GLU A 40 -18.01 4.32 15.22
N VAL A 41 -17.79 3.91 13.97
CA VAL A 41 -17.06 4.71 12.96
C VAL A 41 -18.04 5.41 12.03
N ARG A 42 -18.29 6.70 12.29
CA ARG A 42 -19.21 7.54 11.50
C ARG A 42 -18.72 7.85 10.07
N LEU A 43 -17.40 7.95 9.87
CA LEU A 43 -16.78 8.31 8.57
C LEU A 43 -15.71 7.28 8.24
N GLN A 44 -15.95 6.47 7.21
CA GLN A 44 -14.95 5.53 6.70
C GLN A 44 -13.92 6.25 5.85
N LYS A 45 -12.87 6.75 6.50
CA LYS A 45 -11.72 7.33 5.84
C LYS A 45 -10.70 6.25 5.50
N TRP A 46 -10.40 6.10 4.22
CA TRP A 46 -9.40 5.17 3.73
C TRP A 46 -8.23 5.95 3.16
N MET A 47 -7.04 5.67 3.66
CA MET A 47 -5.78 6.18 3.13
C MET A 47 -4.91 4.97 2.82
N PHE A 48 -4.50 4.85 1.57
CA PHE A 48 -3.56 3.83 1.13
C PHE A 48 -2.43 4.49 0.36
N THR A 49 -1.27 3.89 0.44
CA THR A 49 -0.09 4.28 -0.33
C THR A 49 0.44 3.01 -0.97
N PHE A 50 0.71 3.08 -2.27
CA PHE A 50 1.28 1.99 -3.03
C PHE A 50 2.54 2.48 -3.71
N VAL A 51 3.69 1.92 -3.31
CA VAL A 51 5.02 2.23 -3.84
C VAL A 51 5.83 0.94 -3.81
N PHE A 52 6.46 0.59 -4.92
CA PHE A 52 7.53 -0.39 -4.98
C PHE A 52 8.79 0.17 -4.34
N VAL A 53 9.29 -0.59 -3.37
CA VAL A 53 10.50 -0.30 -2.61
C VAL A 53 11.46 -1.49 -2.71
N THR A 54 12.70 -1.27 -2.33
CA THR A 54 13.68 -2.35 -2.09
C THR A 54 13.14 -3.36 -1.07
N PRO A 55 13.61 -4.62 -1.05
CA PRO A 55 13.12 -5.63 -0.11
C PRO A 55 13.24 -5.25 1.38
N ASP A 56 14.14 -4.33 1.72
CA ASP A 56 14.30 -3.79 3.08
C ASP A 56 13.42 -2.55 3.37
N GLY A 57 12.68 -2.08 2.37
CA GLY A 57 11.67 -1.03 2.50
C GLY A 57 12.19 0.40 2.61
N LYS A 58 13.50 0.63 2.40
CA LYS A 58 14.12 1.94 2.63
C LYS A 58 14.05 2.86 1.42
N ASP A 59 14.27 2.30 0.23
CA ASP A 59 14.46 3.08 -0.99
C ASP A 59 13.43 2.70 -2.06
N ALA A 60 13.11 3.65 -2.93
CA ALA A 60 12.29 3.38 -4.10
C ALA A 60 13.10 2.58 -5.13
N VAL A 61 12.42 1.73 -5.92
CA VAL A 61 13.08 0.97 -6.98
C VAL A 61 13.39 1.90 -8.18
N GLU A 62 14.67 2.12 -8.45
CA GLU A 62 15.14 3.14 -9.42
C GLU A 62 14.64 2.93 -10.86
N GLU A 63 14.54 1.68 -11.33
CA GLU A 63 14.22 1.37 -12.72
C GLU A 63 12.71 1.31 -13.03
N LEU A 64 11.84 1.54 -12.03
CA LEU A 64 10.39 1.48 -12.21
C LEU A 64 9.81 2.85 -12.56
N VAL A 65 9.17 2.93 -13.73
CA VAL A 65 8.41 4.11 -14.14
C VAL A 65 6.94 3.94 -13.74
N TYR A 66 6.47 4.79 -12.82
CA TYR A 66 5.05 4.88 -12.48
C TYR A 66 4.30 5.62 -13.58
N SER A 67 3.25 4.99 -14.10
CA SER A 67 2.45 5.55 -15.19
C SER A 67 0.95 5.30 -14.96
N PRO A 68 0.34 5.97 -13.96
CA PRO A 68 -1.06 5.73 -13.58
C PRO A 68 -2.05 6.08 -14.70
N ASP A 69 -1.72 7.07 -15.52
CA ASP A 69 -2.59 7.55 -16.60
C ASP A 69 -2.33 6.87 -17.95
N ARG A 70 -1.38 5.93 -18.00
CA ARG A 70 -1.05 5.23 -19.24
C ARG A 70 -2.17 4.25 -19.57
N LYS A 71 -2.91 4.58 -20.63
CA LYS A 71 -3.91 3.70 -21.23
C LYS A 71 -3.22 2.45 -21.78
N LYS A 72 -3.81 1.28 -21.56
CA LYS A 72 -3.40 0.02 -22.18
C LYS A 72 -3.52 0.08 -23.69
#